data_AF-A0A2V9JXE4-F1
#
_entry.id   AF-A0A2V9JXE4-F1
#
_cell.length_a   1.000
_cell.length_b   1.000
_cell.length_c   1.000
_cell.angle_alpha   90.00
_cell.angle_beta   90.00
_cell.angle_gamma   90.00
#
_symmetry.space_group_name_H-M   'P 1'
#
loop_
_entity.id
_entity.type
_entity.pdbx_description
1 polymer ?
#
loop_
_entity_poly.entity_id
_entity_poly.type
_entity_poly.pdbx_seq_one_letter_code
_entity_poly.pdbx_strand_id
1 'polypeptide(L)' 'ADLTSSVAILIGREGTGLAPEIFREASQLLSIPIHPGTDSLNAASAASIFLYEAARQRGFRY' A
#
# COMPACT_ATOMS: atom_id res chain seq x y z
N ALA A 1 -9.54 -1.63 -2.42
CA ALA A 1 -9.76 -0.23 -2.85
C ALA A 1 -9.90 -0.20 -4.36
N ASP A 2 -10.63 0.78 -4.88
CA ASP A 2 -10.58 1.15 -6.30
C ASP A 2 -9.34 2.02 -6.55
N LEU A 3 -8.39 1.49 -7.33
CA LEU A 3 -7.11 2.11 -7.70
C LEU A 3 -7.07 2.45 -9.19
N THR A 4 -8.22 2.50 -9.86
CA THR A 4 -8.31 2.72 -11.31
C THR A 4 -8.00 4.16 -11.71
N SER A 5 -8.24 5.13 -10.83
CA SER A 5 -7.96 6.56 -11.03
C SER A 5 -6.57 6.99 -10.53
N SER A 6 -6.19 8.25 -10.74
CA SER A 6 -4.96 8.82 -10.19
C SER A 6 -4.97 8.77 -8.66
N VAL A 7 -4.03 8.02 -8.09
CA VAL A 7 -3.87 7.83 -6.64
C VAL A 7 -2.42 8.06 -6.24
N ALA A 8 -2.21 8.59 -5.04
CA ALA A 8 -0.91 8.62 -4.39
C ALA A 8 -0.85 7.47 -3.38
N ILE A 9 0.18 6.63 -3.48
CA ILE A 9 0.42 5.54 -2.52
C ILE A 9 1.46 6.02 -1.51
N LEU A 10 1.06 6.13 -0.25
CA LEU A 10 1.90 6.56 0.85
C LEU A 10 2.36 5.34 1.65
N ILE A 11 3.66 5.07 1.66
CA ILE A 11 4.25 3.94 2.38
C ILE A 11 5.06 4.47 3.56
N GLY A 12 4.82 3.90 4.74
CA GLY A 12 5.50 4.26 5.97
C GLY A 12 6.97 3.84 6.00
N ARG A 13 7.72 4.43 6.92
CA ARG A 13 9.10 4.00 7.18
C ARG A 13 9.11 2.64 7.87
N GLU A 14 10.15 1.85 7.65
CA GLU A 14 10.35 0.60 8.38
C GLU A 14 10.41 0.86 9.89
N GLY A 15 9.79 -0.03 10.67
CA GLY A 15 9.68 0.07 12.13
C GLY A 15 8.67 1.09 12.66
N THR A 16 8.64 2.32 12.12
CA THR A 16 7.76 3.39 12.65
C THR A 16 6.45 3.57 11.90
N GLY A 17 6.34 3.04 10.68
CA GLY A 17 5.14 3.21 9.84
C GLY A 17 4.96 4.64 9.31
N LEU A 18 3.70 4.97 8.99
CA LEU A 18 3.29 6.31 8.53
C LEU A 18 3.21 7.28 9.71
N ALA A 19 3.48 8.56 9.44
CA ALA A 19 3.24 9.61 10.44
C ALA A 19 1.74 9.69 10.80
N PRO A 20 1.38 9.91 12.07
CA PRO A 20 -0.03 9.96 12.51
C PRO A 20 -0.87 10.98 11.74
N GLU A 21 -0.27 12.11 11.34
CA GLU A 21 -0.93 13.15 10.56
C GLU A 21 -1.34 12.62 9.19
N ILE A 22 -0.46 11.87 8.53
CA ILE A 22 -0.74 11.25 7.23
C ILE A 22 -1.87 10.22 7.37
N PHE A 23 -1.86 9.44 8.45
CA PHE A 23 -2.90 8.44 8.69
C PHE A 23 -4.29 9.07 8.84
N ARG A 24 -4.38 10.26 9.46
CA ARG A 24 -5.65 10.99 9.63
C ARG A 24 -6.17 11.62 8.34
N GLU A 25 -5.27 12.13 7.49
CA GLU A 25 -5.62 12.81 6.24
C GLU A 25 -5.81 11.83 5.06
N ALA A 26 -5.36 10.58 5.20
CA ALA A 26 -5.48 9.58 4.15
C ALA A 26 -6.94 9.27 3.83
N SER A 27 -7.31 9.39 2.55
CA SER A 27 -8.68 9.09 2.10
C SER A 27 -9.03 7.60 2.25
N GLN A 28 -8.03 6.73 2.22
CA GLN A 28 -8.18 5.29 2.42
C GLN A 28 -6.97 4.72 3.15
N LEU A 29 -7.21 3.70 3.98
CA LEU A 29 -6.19 2.93 4.66
C LEU A 29 -6.28 1.48 4.18
N LEU A 30 -5.17 0.96 3.69
CA LEU A 30 -5.08 -0.38 3.11
C LEU A 30 -4.00 -1.19 3.82
N SER A 31 -4.23 -2.48 3.95
CA SER A 31 -3.25 -3.44 4.49
C SER A 31 -3.08 -4.60 3.52
N ILE A 32 -1.87 -5.16 3.51
CA ILE A 32 -1.58 -6.43 2.84
C ILE A 32 -1.75 -7.52 3.88
N PRO A 33 -2.58 -8.55 3.65
CA PRO A 33 -2.66 -9.69 4.54
C PRO A 33 -1.28 -10.35 4.68
N ILE A 34 -0.83 -10.54 5.91
CA ILE A 34 0.44 -11.20 6.25
C ILE A 34 0.18 -12.36 7.20
N HIS A 35 1.12 -13.32 7.22
CA HIS A 35 1.02 -14.47 8.11
C HIS A 35 1.09 -14.03 9.59
N PRO A 36 0.31 -14.64 10.50
CA PRO A 36 0.42 -14.38 11.93
C PRO A 36 1.87 -14.55 12.45
N GLY A 37 2.33 -13.64 13.29
CA GLY A 37 3.70 -13.64 13.82
C GLY A 37 4.75 -13.00 12.91
N THR A 38 4.35 -12.47 11.75
CA THR A 38 5.19 -11.55 10.97
C THR A 38 4.78 -10.12 11.29
N ASP A 39 5.73 -9.26 11.62
CA ASP A 39 5.43 -7.86 11.96
C ASP A 39 5.01 -7.05 10.74
N SER A 40 5.78 -7.12 9.65
CA SER A 40 5.50 -6.39 8.40
C SER A 40 6.29 -6.96 7.22
N LEU A 41 5.87 -6.61 6.00
CA LEU A 41 6.71 -6.77 4.81
C LEU A 41 7.74 -5.64 4.72
N ASN A 42 8.82 -5.88 3.97
CA ASN A 42 9.70 -4.81 3.51
C ASN A 42 8.90 -3.72 2.75
N ALA A 43 9.27 -2.45 2.94
CA ALA A 43 8.53 -1.32 2.39
C ALA A 43 8.46 -1.34 0.84
N ALA A 44 9.54 -1.73 0.16
CA ALA A 44 9.56 -1.80 -1.31
C ALA A 44 8.71 -2.96 -1.83
N SER A 45 8.69 -4.10 -1.14
CA SER A 45 7.79 -5.22 -1.46
C SER A 45 6.33 -4.82 -1.30
N ALA A 46 5.97 -4.14 -0.20
CA ALA A 46 4.62 -3.64 0.01
C ALA A 46 4.19 -2.64 -1.08
N ALA A 47 5.07 -1.70 -1.43
CA ALA A 47 4.83 -0.75 -2.52
C ALA A 47 4.59 -1.47 -3.85
N SER A 48 5.43 -2.47 -4.16
CA SER A 48 5.33 -3.24 -5.40
C SER A 48 4.00 -3.98 -5.51
N ILE A 49 3.52 -4.61 -4.42
CA ILE A 49 2.23 -5.30 -4.39
C ILE A 49 1.09 -4.33 -4.72
N PHE A 50 1.04 -3.14 -4.11
CA PHE A 50 -0.01 -2.16 -4.41
C PHE A 50 0.09 -1.57 -5.82
N LEU A 51 1.31 -1.34 -6.33
CA LEU A 51 1.51 -0.88 -7.70
C LEU A 51 1.04 -1.91 -8.73
N TYR A 52 1.33 -3.19 -8.51
CA TYR A 52 0.85 -4.28 -9.36
C TYR A 52 -0.67 -4.46 -9.26
N GLU A 53 -1.26 -4.28 -8.08
CA GLU A 53 -2.72 -4.30 -7.93
C GLU A 53 -3.38 -3.14 -8.69
N ALA A 54 -2.82 -1.92 -8.60
CA ALA A 54 -3.29 -0.78 -9.39
C ALA A 54 -3.15 -1.06 -10.90
N ALA A 55 -2.00 -1.60 -11.34
CA ALA A 55 -1.79 -1.99 -12.73
C ALA A 55 -2.81 -3.05 -13.19
N ARG A 56 -3.06 -4.08 -12.38
CA ARG A 56 -4.06 -5.12 -12.64
C ARG A 56 -5.47 -4.54 -12.79
N GLN A 57 -5.88 -3.65 -11.88
CA GLN A 57 -7.20 -2.99 -11.95
C GLN A 57 -7.33 -2.07 -13.17
N ARG A 58 -6.22 -1.44 -13.59
CA ARG A 58 -6.15 -0.60 -14.79
C ARG A 58 -6.03 -1.40 -16.09
N GLY A 59 -6.11 -2.73 -16.03
CA GLY A 59 -6.11 -3.59 -17.20
C GLY A 59 -4.74 -3.75 -17.85
N PHE A 60 -3.64 -3.53 -17.12
CA PHE A 60 -2.30 -3.83 -17.61
C PHE A 60 -2.18 -5.34 -17.92
N ARG A 61 -1.90 -5.66 -19.18
CA ARG A 61 -1.67 -7.03 -19.66
C ARG A 61 -0.22 -7.14 -20.13
N TYR A 62 0.41 -8.26 -19.79
CA TYR A 62 1.71 -8.70 -20.30
C TYR A 62 1.56 -9.34 -21.67
#